data_AF-A0A0S7EQG2-F1
#
_entry.id   AF-A0A0S7EQG2-F1
#
_cell.length_a   1.000
_cell.length_b   1.000
_cell.length_c   1.000
_cell.angle_alpha   90.00
_cell.angle_beta   90.00
_cell.angle_gamma   90.00
#
_symmetry.space_group_name_H-M   'P 1'
#
loop_
_entity.id
_entity.type
_entity.pdbx_description
1 polymer ?
#
loop_
_entity_poly.entity_id
_entity_poly.type
_entity_poly.pdbx_seq_one_letter_code
_entity_poly.pdbx_strand_id
1 'polypeptide(L)'
;KIFKGLAADQTEALYVGDAILSVNGFDLREATHDEAVQALKKTGKEVILEVKYIKEMSAFFKSSGSPGANLPWDSPPSTPLRSNEVFPTEVKEPRVIPLRMCQVSRKECPPDTENRYFEVISSNRKNSMFLRAKDPAMAQSWYNAIQAAAASLLPQVKEEMKSMQPGMDVKHLGWLTEQMSQGPEKPLFAVLTEKDLLLYSSFPESKESLPR
;
A
#
# COMPACT_ATOMS: atom_id res chain seq x y z
N LYS A 1 -8.61 -19.58 -10.90
CA LYS A 1 -8.56 -20.58 -9.81
C LYS A 1 -7.19 -20.48 -9.16
N ILE A 2 -7.10 -20.47 -7.84
CA ILE A 2 -5.84 -20.45 -7.09
C ILE A 2 -5.65 -21.85 -6.48
N PHE A 3 -4.46 -22.41 -6.63
CA PHE A 3 -4.12 -23.74 -6.11
C PHE A 3 -3.33 -23.60 -4.81
N LYS A 4 -3.78 -24.31 -3.76
CA LYS A 4 -3.16 -24.25 -2.44
C LYS A 4 -1.69 -24.68 -2.49
N GLY A 5 -0.85 -23.98 -1.75
CA GLY A 5 0.58 -24.24 -1.65
C GLY A 5 1.42 -23.80 -2.85
N LEU A 6 0.84 -23.16 -3.88
CA LEU A 6 1.57 -22.57 -5.00
C LEU A 6 1.81 -21.06 -4.79
N ALA A 7 2.65 -20.45 -5.63
CA ALA A 7 3.06 -19.05 -5.48
C ALA A 7 1.90 -18.05 -5.31
N ALA A 8 0.80 -18.24 -6.05
CA ALA A 8 -0.38 -17.37 -5.95
C ALA A 8 -1.15 -17.51 -4.62
N ASP A 9 -1.06 -18.67 -3.95
CA ASP A 9 -1.67 -18.92 -2.64
C ASP A 9 -0.78 -18.39 -1.52
N GLN A 10 0.55 -18.63 -1.62
CA GLN A 10 1.54 -18.20 -0.62
C GLN A 10 1.70 -16.68 -0.52
N THR A 11 1.40 -15.95 -1.60
CA THR A 11 1.49 -14.48 -1.61
C THR A 11 0.33 -13.82 -0.88
N GLU A 12 -0.80 -14.52 -0.68
CA GLU A 12 -2.04 -14.01 -0.09
C GLU A 12 -2.57 -12.68 -0.70
N ALA A 13 -2.01 -12.26 -1.82
CA ALA A 13 -2.27 -10.98 -2.48
C ALA A 13 -3.25 -11.11 -3.65
N LEU A 14 -3.65 -12.35 -3.99
CA LEU A 14 -4.57 -12.67 -5.08
C LEU A 14 -5.75 -13.44 -4.52
N TYR A 15 -6.95 -13.09 -4.97
CA TYR A 15 -8.19 -13.75 -4.60
C TYR A 15 -8.91 -14.32 -5.83
N VAL A 16 -9.64 -15.41 -5.62
CA VAL A 16 -10.50 -15.96 -6.67
C VAL A 16 -11.61 -14.95 -6.95
N GLY A 17 -11.64 -14.41 -8.18
CA GLY A 17 -12.55 -13.35 -8.59
C GLY A 17 -11.84 -12.05 -8.98
N ASP A 18 -10.54 -11.93 -8.71
CA ASP A 18 -9.73 -10.85 -9.24
C ASP A 18 -9.59 -10.94 -10.76
N ALA A 19 -9.77 -9.80 -11.44
CA ALA A 19 -9.45 -9.68 -12.85
C ALA A 19 -8.00 -9.27 -13.03
N ILE A 20 -7.26 -10.05 -13.81
CA ILE A 20 -5.89 -9.73 -14.22
C ILE A 20 -5.97 -8.71 -15.34
N LEU A 21 -5.48 -7.50 -15.06
CA LEU A 21 -5.44 -6.38 -16.00
C LEU A 21 -4.15 -6.37 -16.81
N SER A 22 -3.02 -6.79 -16.24
CA SER A 22 -1.75 -6.88 -16.96
C SER A 22 -0.83 -7.94 -16.38
N VAL A 23 0.08 -8.46 -17.21
CA VAL A 23 1.12 -9.45 -16.84
C VAL A 23 2.47 -8.92 -17.27
N ASN A 24 3.39 -8.67 -16.33
CA ASN A 24 4.72 -8.12 -16.61
C ASN A 24 4.69 -6.86 -17.52
N GLY A 25 3.68 -6.00 -17.34
CA GLY A 25 3.49 -4.79 -18.14
C GLY A 25 2.81 -5.01 -19.50
N PHE A 26 2.51 -6.26 -19.89
CA PHE A 26 1.65 -6.54 -21.05
C PHE A 26 0.19 -6.38 -20.65
N ASP A 27 -0.52 -5.43 -21.27
CA ASP A 27 -1.92 -5.16 -20.99
C ASP A 27 -2.81 -6.30 -21.49
N LEU A 28 -3.70 -6.78 -20.61
CA LEU A 28 -4.64 -7.85 -20.87
C LEU A 28 -6.11 -7.39 -20.91
N ARG A 29 -6.38 -6.09 -20.77
CA ARG A 29 -7.75 -5.55 -20.72
C ARG A 29 -8.55 -5.83 -21.99
N GLU A 30 -7.89 -5.84 -23.14
CA GLU A 30 -8.49 -6.15 -24.45
C GLU A 30 -7.96 -7.47 -25.04
N ALA A 31 -7.17 -8.22 -24.27
CA ALA A 31 -6.57 -9.47 -24.72
C ALA A 31 -7.60 -10.61 -24.70
N THR A 32 -7.47 -11.50 -25.68
CA THR A 32 -8.20 -12.77 -25.69
C THR A 32 -7.72 -13.71 -24.59
N HIS A 33 -8.52 -14.72 -24.27
CA HIS A 33 -8.15 -15.72 -23.27
C HIS A 33 -6.81 -16.40 -23.59
N ASP A 34 -6.59 -16.75 -24.86
CA ASP A 34 -5.37 -17.42 -25.30
C ASP A 34 -4.15 -16.51 -25.18
N GLU A 35 -4.28 -15.22 -25.51
CA GLU A 35 -3.22 -14.23 -25.33
C GLU A 35 -2.86 -14.03 -23.85
N ALA A 36 -3.87 -13.97 -22.98
CA ALA A 36 -3.66 -13.91 -21.52
C ALA A 36 -2.93 -15.15 -21.00
N VAL A 37 -3.31 -16.35 -21.47
CA VAL A 37 -2.64 -17.60 -21.11
C VAL A 37 -1.21 -17.63 -21.62
N GLN A 38 -0.95 -17.17 -22.85
CA GLN A 38 0.39 -17.08 -23.40
C GLN A 38 1.25 -16.07 -22.63
N ALA A 39 0.70 -14.91 -22.28
CA ALA A 39 1.39 -13.91 -21.47
C ALA A 39 1.82 -14.49 -20.12
N LEU A 40 0.94 -15.22 -19.44
CA LEU A 40 1.24 -15.93 -18.19
C LEU A 40 2.24 -17.08 -18.36
N LYS A 41 2.18 -17.84 -19.46
CA LYS A 41 3.12 -18.94 -19.72
C LYS A 41 4.50 -18.48 -20.13
N LYS A 42 4.59 -17.31 -20.76
CA LYS A 42 5.86 -16.70 -21.19
C LYS A 42 6.63 -16.09 -20.03
N THR A 43 6.00 -15.93 -18.85
CA THR A 43 6.70 -15.43 -17.67
C THR A 43 7.70 -16.43 -17.12
N GLY A 44 8.81 -15.92 -16.59
CA GLY A 44 9.89 -16.74 -16.04
C GLY A 44 9.63 -17.14 -14.59
N LYS A 45 10.71 -17.19 -13.80
CA LYS A 45 10.66 -17.52 -12.36
C LYS A 45 9.78 -16.56 -11.55
N GLU A 46 9.58 -15.33 -12.05
CA GLU A 46 8.80 -14.28 -11.41
C GLU A 46 7.77 -13.70 -12.38
N VAL A 47 6.60 -13.34 -11.83
CA VAL A 47 5.48 -12.76 -12.57
C VAL A 47 4.85 -11.62 -11.77
N ILE A 48 4.60 -10.50 -12.45
CA ILE A 48 3.93 -9.32 -11.92
C ILE A 48 2.54 -9.27 -12.50
N LEU A 49 1.53 -9.18 -11.63
CA LEU A 49 0.13 -9.08 -12.02
C LEU A 49 -0.44 -7.75 -11.52
N GLU A 50 -1.02 -6.96 -12.42
CA GLU A 50 -1.93 -5.90 -12.01
C GLU A 50 -3.33 -6.50 -11.94
N VAL A 51 -3.98 -6.42 -10.79
CA VAL A 51 -5.32 -7.00 -10.60
C VAL A 51 -6.33 -5.98 -10.11
N LYS A 52 -7.59 -6.20 -10.47
CA LYS A 52 -8.73 -5.47 -9.93
C LYS A 52 -9.68 -6.45 -9.27
N TYR A 53 -9.99 -6.18 -8.01
CA TYR A 53 -11.04 -6.92 -7.30
C TYR A 53 -12.40 -6.62 -7.95
N ILE A 54 -13.00 -7.63 -8.58
CA ILE A 54 -14.34 -7.51 -9.17
C ILE A 54 -15.34 -8.14 -8.20
N LYS A 55 -15.95 -7.27 -7.39
CA LYS A 55 -16.98 -7.64 -6.40
C LYS A 55 -18.13 -8.45 -7.04
N GLU A 56 -18.47 -8.15 -8.29
CA GLU A 56 -19.54 -8.83 -9.05
C GLU A 56 -19.19 -10.27 -9.48
N MET A 57 -17.91 -10.64 -9.62
CA MET A 57 -17.51 -12.00 -10.05
C MET A 57 -17.71 -13.06 -8.96
N SER A 58 -17.75 -12.64 -7.69
CA SER A 58 -18.09 -13.53 -6.56
C SER A 58 -19.53 -14.06 -6.59
N ALA A 59 -20.42 -13.42 -7.36
CA ALA A 59 -21.79 -13.87 -7.60
C ALA A 59 -21.92 -14.79 -8.83
N PHE A 60 -21.08 -14.62 -9.86
CA PHE A 60 -21.16 -15.41 -11.10
C PHE A 60 -20.72 -16.87 -10.93
N PHE A 61 -19.84 -17.19 -9.99
CA PHE A 61 -19.51 -18.59 -9.65
C PHE A 61 -20.66 -19.33 -8.91
N LYS A 62 -21.76 -18.64 -8.57
CA LYS A 62 -22.94 -19.25 -7.94
C LYS A 62 -24.05 -19.63 -8.93
N SER A 63 -23.87 -19.44 -10.24
CA SER A 63 -24.87 -19.86 -11.24
C SER A 63 -24.28 -20.69 -12.37
N SER A 64 -23.72 -21.84 -12.00
CA SER A 64 -23.72 -23.04 -12.85
C SER A 64 -23.87 -24.25 -11.93
N GLY A 65 -25.01 -24.31 -11.24
CA GLY A 65 -25.35 -25.38 -10.32
C GLY A 65 -25.76 -26.65 -11.06
N SER A 66 -24.82 -27.58 -11.22
CA SER A 66 -25.14 -29.00 -11.01
C SER A 66 -25.33 -29.21 -9.50
N PRO A 67 -26.40 -29.87 -9.04
CA PRO A 67 -26.70 -29.99 -7.62
C PRO A 67 -25.81 -31.06 -6.99
N GLY A 68 -24.83 -30.66 -6.19
CA GLY A 68 -24.12 -31.57 -5.30
C GLY A 68 -22.63 -31.28 -5.10
N ALA A 69 -22.30 -30.17 -4.43
CA ALA A 69 -21.02 -30.07 -3.72
C ALA A 69 -21.11 -28.95 -2.67
N ASN A 70 -21.27 -29.32 -1.41
CA ASN A 70 -21.06 -28.44 -0.28
C ASN A 70 -19.59 -27.99 -0.27
N LEU A 71 -19.34 -26.68 -0.37
CA LEU A 71 -18.06 -26.08 0.03
C LEU A 71 -18.36 -24.87 0.92
N PRO A 72 -17.85 -24.85 2.17
CA PRO A 72 -18.04 -23.74 3.10
C PRO A 72 -17.06 -22.62 2.73
N TRP A 73 -17.51 -21.68 1.93
CA TRP A 73 -16.77 -20.45 1.64
C TRP A 73 -17.28 -19.35 2.57
N ASP A 74 -16.57 -19.13 3.66
CA ASP A 74 -16.87 -18.05 4.61
C ASP A 74 -16.80 -16.71 3.89
N SER A 75 -17.98 -16.13 3.70
CA SER A 75 -18.17 -14.78 3.21
C SER A 75 -18.02 -13.81 4.40
N PRO A 76 -17.39 -12.64 4.27
CA PRO A 76 -17.45 -11.63 5.33
C PRO A 76 -18.91 -11.17 5.54
N PRO A 77 -19.28 -10.73 6.76
CA PRO A 77 -20.66 -10.45 7.10
C PRO A 77 -21.24 -9.27 6.32
N SER A 78 -22.45 -9.47 5.80
CA SER A 78 -23.24 -8.51 5.03
C SER A 78 -23.62 -7.29 5.86
N THR A 79 -23.42 -6.09 5.31
CA THR A 79 -24.13 -4.86 5.73
C THR A 79 -24.99 -4.34 4.57
N PRO A 80 -26.15 -3.71 4.87
CA PRO A 80 -27.32 -3.77 4.01
C PRO A 80 -27.26 -2.85 2.79
N LEU A 81 -28.00 -3.28 1.75
CA LEU A 81 -28.18 -2.64 0.46
C LEU A 81 -28.55 -1.15 0.53
N ARG A 82 -27.96 -0.37 -0.37
CA ARG A 82 -28.70 0.65 -1.14
C ARG A 82 -28.35 0.55 -2.62
N SER A 83 -29.40 0.26 -3.39
CA SER A 83 -29.52 0.28 -4.84
C SER A 83 -29.48 1.71 -5.38
N ASN A 84 -28.64 1.96 -6.39
CA ASN A 84 -29.02 2.53 -7.69
C ASN A 84 -27.77 2.70 -8.55
N GLU A 85 -27.93 2.38 -9.83
CA GLU A 85 -26.96 2.58 -10.89
C GLU A 85 -26.48 4.04 -10.92
N VAL A 86 -25.17 4.22 -10.82
CA VAL A 86 -24.48 5.43 -11.26
C VAL A 86 -23.14 4.93 -11.82
N PHE A 87 -22.77 5.42 -13.00
CA PHE A 87 -21.39 5.48 -13.52
C PHE A 87 -20.39 5.68 -12.36
N PRO A 88 -19.11 5.28 -12.42
CA PRO A 88 -18.17 5.73 -11.40
C PRO A 88 -18.07 7.25 -11.47
N THR A 89 -18.91 7.85 -10.63
CA THR A 89 -19.00 9.22 -10.19
C THR A 89 -17.59 9.76 -10.10
N GLU A 90 -17.42 10.97 -10.64
CA GLU A 90 -16.44 11.96 -10.20
C GLU A 90 -15.79 11.57 -8.88
N VAL A 91 -14.46 11.60 -8.87
CA VAL A 91 -13.58 11.36 -7.73
C VAL A 91 -14.31 11.67 -6.41
N LYS A 92 -14.81 10.61 -5.76
CA LYS A 92 -15.55 10.67 -4.51
C LYS A 92 -14.64 11.27 -3.44
N GLU A 93 -14.79 12.57 -3.24
CA GLU A 93 -14.04 13.42 -2.30
C GLU A 93 -12.51 13.39 -2.46
N PRO A 94 -11.81 14.51 -2.19
CA PRO A 94 -10.36 14.50 -2.18
C PRO A 94 -9.87 13.56 -1.07
N ARG A 95 -9.08 12.54 -1.44
CA ARG A 95 -8.33 11.74 -0.45
C ARG A 95 -7.18 12.59 0.09
N VAL A 96 -7.09 12.72 1.40
CA VAL A 96 -6.08 13.57 2.07
C VAL A 96 -5.13 12.70 2.89
N ILE A 97 -3.83 12.84 2.64
CA ILE A 97 -2.78 12.35 3.55
C ILE A 97 -2.15 13.56 4.24
N PRO A 98 -2.22 13.66 5.58
CA PRO A 98 -1.52 14.71 6.30
C PRO A 98 -0.01 14.62 6.08
N LEU A 99 0.62 15.73 5.69
CA LEU A 99 2.07 15.78 5.44
C LEU A 99 2.89 15.74 6.74
N ARG A 100 2.26 16.05 7.87
CA ARG A 100 2.89 15.98 9.19
C ARG A 100 3.47 14.59 9.40
N MET A 101 4.80 14.50 9.42
CA MET A 101 5.53 13.25 9.57
C MET A 101 5.09 12.14 8.60
N CYS A 102 4.58 12.47 7.41
CA CYS A 102 4.33 11.45 6.40
C CYS A 102 5.66 10.85 5.94
N GLN A 103 5.64 9.57 5.61
CA GLN A 103 6.78 8.90 4.98
C GLN A 103 6.57 8.89 3.48
N VAL A 104 7.58 9.30 2.72
CA VAL A 104 7.63 9.10 1.28
C VAL A 104 8.66 8.02 1.00
N SER A 105 8.28 6.99 0.25
CA SER A 105 9.13 5.85 -0.06
C SER A 105 9.13 5.56 -1.55
N ARG A 106 10.24 5.02 -2.05
CA ARG A 106 10.32 4.45 -3.40
C ARG A 106 10.21 2.93 -3.39
N LYS A 107 9.62 2.37 -2.31
CA LYS A 107 9.66 0.93 -2.04
C LYS A 107 9.24 0.14 -3.28
N GLU A 108 10.12 -0.78 -3.65
CA GLU A 108 10.00 -1.62 -4.82
C GLU A 108 8.86 -2.63 -4.63
N CYS A 109 7.73 -2.36 -5.29
CA CYS A 109 7.05 -3.44 -6.03
C CYS A 109 7.75 -3.53 -7.39
N PRO A 110 8.00 -4.73 -7.95
CA PRO A 110 9.24 -5.13 -8.61
C PRO A 110 9.58 -4.37 -9.90
N PRO A 111 10.85 -4.48 -10.36
CA PRO A 111 11.75 -3.33 -10.40
C PRO A 111 11.08 -2.14 -11.09
N ASP A 112 11.01 -1.02 -10.39
CA ASP A 112 10.72 0.28 -11.01
C ASP A 112 11.90 0.68 -11.90
N THR A 113 12.08 -0.04 -13.02
CA THR A 113 13.13 0.21 -14.00
C THR A 113 13.03 1.61 -14.60
N GLU A 114 11.84 2.22 -14.49
CA GLU A 114 11.53 3.54 -15.01
C GLU A 114 11.64 4.65 -13.96
N ASN A 115 11.86 4.33 -12.67
CA ASN A 115 11.90 5.27 -11.54
C ASN A 115 10.68 6.22 -11.45
N ARG A 116 9.48 5.71 -11.73
CA ARG A 116 8.25 6.51 -11.81
C ARG A 116 7.32 6.37 -10.62
N TYR A 117 7.56 5.39 -9.76
CA TYR A 117 6.67 5.08 -8.65
C TYR A 117 7.18 5.67 -7.35
N PHE A 118 6.24 6.10 -6.52
CA PHE A 118 6.50 6.46 -5.14
C PHE A 118 5.26 6.23 -4.29
N GLU A 119 5.48 5.95 -3.01
CA GLU A 119 4.45 5.73 -2.01
C GLU A 119 4.47 6.90 -1.02
N VAL A 120 3.29 7.41 -0.67
CA VAL A 120 3.12 8.38 0.42
C VAL A 120 2.30 7.71 1.51
N ILE A 121 2.84 7.67 2.72
CA ILE A 121 2.29 6.94 3.87
C ILE A 121 2.07 7.95 5.00
N SER A 122 0.90 7.92 5.63
CA SER A 122 0.61 8.78 6.79
C SER A 122 1.52 8.47 7.98
N SER A 123 1.64 9.42 8.92
CA SER A 123 2.51 9.29 10.11
C SER A 123 2.20 8.08 11.00
N ASN A 124 0.92 7.72 11.10
CA ASN A 124 0.43 6.53 11.81
C ASN A 124 0.38 5.26 10.93
N ARG A 125 0.81 5.35 9.67
CA ARG A 125 0.87 4.28 8.67
C ARG A 125 -0.49 3.62 8.35
N LYS A 126 -1.60 4.26 8.70
CA LYS A 126 -2.98 3.76 8.42
C LYS A 126 -3.46 4.10 7.02
N ASN A 127 -2.97 5.20 6.44
CA ASN A 127 -3.29 5.61 5.08
C ASN A 127 -2.02 5.56 4.24
N SER A 128 -2.12 4.97 3.06
CA SER A 128 -1.04 4.97 2.07
C SER A 128 -1.61 5.20 0.67
N MET A 129 -0.83 5.88 -0.17
CA MET A 129 -1.11 6.07 -1.59
C MET A 129 0.13 5.73 -2.40
N PHE A 130 -0.02 4.74 -3.27
CA PHE A 130 0.98 4.39 -4.28
C PHE A 130 0.67 5.17 -5.57
N LEU A 131 1.64 5.93 -6.04
CA LEU A 131 1.50 6.90 -7.12
C LEU A 131 2.51 6.60 -8.22
N ARG A 132 2.12 6.90 -9.46
CA ARG A 132 2.98 6.78 -10.63
C ARG A 132 2.99 8.08 -11.41
N ALA A 133 4.17 8.60 -11.70
CA ALA A 133 4.33 9.77 -12.55
C ALA A 133 4.41 9.40 -14.04
N LYS A 134 4.28 10.43 -14.89
CA LYS A 134 4.44 10.29 -16.34
C LYS A 134 5.86 9.86 -16.73
N ASP A 135 6.86 10.36 -16.02
CA ASP A 135 8.28 10.15 -16.26
C ASP A 135 9.07 10.23 -14.94
N PRO A 136 10.31 9.73 -14.89
CA PRO A 136 11.12 9.74 -13.67
C PRO A 136 11.45 11.15 -13.14
N ALA A 137 11.56 12.17 -14.00
CA ALA A 137 11.83 13.53 -13.56
C ALA A 137 10.63 14.11 -12.79
N MET A 138 9.43 13.85 -13.27
CA MET A 138 8.18 14.21 -12.58
C MET A 138 8.02 13.45 -11.27
N ALA A 139 8.33 12.14 -11.22
CA ALA A 139 8.33 11.37 -9.97
C ALA A 139 9.31 11.97 -8.95
N GLN A 140 10.53 12.30 -9.38
CA GLN A 140 11.53 12.94 -8.53
C GLN A 140 11.07 14.31 -8.02
N SER A 141 10.46 15.12 -8.89
CA SER A 141 9.95 16.43 -8.54
C SER A 141 8.86 16.35 -7.46
N TRP A 142 7.88 15.46 -7.63
CA TRP A 142 6.83 15.22 -6.63
C TRP A 142 7.39 14.66 -5.32
N TYR A 143 8.28 13.68 -5.40
CA TYR A 143 8.94 13.08 -4.24
C TYR A 143 9.65 14.16 -3.40
N ASN A 144 10.47 15.00 -4.03
CA ASN A 144 11.21 16.07 -3.35
C ASN A 144 10.26 17.14 -2.79
N ALA A 145 9.22 17.52 -3.52
CA ALA A 145 8.25 18.51 -3.07
C ALA A 145 7.51 18.05 -1.81
N ILE A 146 7.07 16.80 -1.78
CA ILE A 146 6.38 16.22 -0.62
C ILE A 146 7.35 16.10 0.57
N GLN A 147 8.58 15.62 0.34
CA GLN A 147 9.60 15.56 1.39
C GLN A 147 9.92 16.93 1.97
N ALA A 148 10.09 17.97 1.14
CA ALA A 148 10.35 19.33 1.59
C ALA A 148 9.18 19.92 2.38
N ALA A 149 7.94 19.67 1.93
CA ALA A 149 6.74 20.11 2.62
C ALA A 149 6.52 19.38 3.95
N ALA A 150 6.85 18.09 4.05
CA ALA A 150 6.86 17.37 5.32
C ALA A 150 7.98 17.89 6.25
N ALA A 151 9.16 18.18 5.69
CA ALA A 151 10.31 18.68 6.45
C ALA A 151 10.07 20.09 7.03
N SER A 152 9.30 20.94 6.34
CA SER A 152 8.96 22.28 6.85
C SER A 152 8.06 22.24 8.09
N LEU A 153 7.38 21.13 8.36
CA LEU A 153 6.55 20.91 9.55
C LEU A 153 7.35 20.39 10.75
N LEU A 154 8.63 20.00 10.58
CA LEU A 154 9.45 19.43 11.65
C LEU A 154 9.60 20.33 12.89
N PRO A 155 9.76 21.66 12.78
CA PRO A 155 9.86 22.53 13.96
C PRO A 155 8.61 22.46 14.83
N GLN A 156 7.42 22.52 14.20
CA GLN A 156 6.15 22.40 14.91
C GLN A 156 6.01 21.04 15.60
N VAL A 157 6.39 19.96 14.90
CA VAL A 157 6.37 18.60 15.48
C VAL A 157 7.29 18.49 16.71
N LYS A 158 8.48 19.12 16.69
CA LYS A 158 9.37 19.15 17.86
C LYS A 158 8.74 19.85 19.06
N GLU A 159 8.07 20.98 18.84
CA GLU A 159 7.37 21.71 19.88
C GLU A 159 6.19 20.92 20.46
N GLU A 160 5.39 20.29 19.60
CA GLU A 160 4.29 19.39 20.00
C GLU A 160 4.80 18.24 20.87
N MET A 161 5.88 17.57 20.44
CA MET A 161 6.48 16.47 21.21
C MET A 161 7.01 16.93 22.57
N LYS A 162 7.64 18.10 22.63
CA LYS A 162 8.08 18.70 23.90
C LYS A 162 6.90 19.05 24.81
N SER A 163 5.77 19.47 24.24
CA SER A 163 4.54 19.71 24.99
C SER A 163 3.90 18.43 25.52
N MET A 164 3.98 17.32 24.77
CA MET A 164 3.44 16.02 25.21
C MET A 164 4.24 15.42 26.38
N GLN A 165 5.58 15.55 26.35
CA GLN A 165 6.46 15.06 27.41
C GLN A 165 7.48 16.14 27.81
N PRO A 166 7.12 17.00 28.79
CA PRO A 166 8.04 17.98 29.34
C PRO A 166 9.28 17.28 29.89
N GLY A 167 10.45 17.57 29.30
CA GLY A 167 11.73 16.93 29.63
C GLY A 167 12.33 16.08 28.51
N MET A 168 11.55 15.75 27.46
CA MET A 168 12.09 15.15 26.25
C MET A 168 12.68 16.25 25.34
N ASP A 169 13.99 16.43 25.39
CA ASP A 169 14.68 17.41 24.55
C ASP A 169 15.04 16.80 23.18
N VAL A 170 14.16 16.98 22.20
CA VAL A 170 14.27 16.39 20.87
C VAL A 170 15.28 17.15 20.01
N LYS A 171 16.45 16.54 19.75
CA LYS A 171 17.48 17.09 18.85
C LYS A 171 17.14 16.83 17.39
N HIS A 172 16.74 15.62 17.05
CA HIS A 172 16.40 15.22 15.69
C HIS A 172 15.26 14.22 15.67
N LEU A 173 14.50 14.20 14.57
CA LEU A 173 13.43 13.24 14.36
C LEU A 173 13.27 12.95 12.87
N GLY A 174 12.89 11.74 12.53
CA GLY A 174 12.75 11.34 11.14
C GLY A 174 12.47 9.85 10.96
N TRP A 175 12.16 9.48 9.72
CA TRP A 175 11.99 8.08 9.34
C TRP A 175 13.34 7.46 9.01
N LEU A 176 13.62 6.31 9.62
CA LEU A 176 14.74 5.44 9.32
C LEU A 176 14.23 4.10 8.80
N THR A 177 15.12 3.31 8.23
CA THR A 177 14.84 1.94 7.80
C THR A 177 15.75 0.99 8.56
N GLU A 178 15.15 0.03 9.26
CA GLU A 178 15.85 -1.08 9.90
C GLU A 178 16.11 -2.17 8.86
N GLN A 179 17.40 -2.47 8.66
CA GLN A 179 17.85 -3.56 7.82
C GLN A 179 17.86 -4.86 8.63
N MET A 180 16.92 -5.76 8.34
CA MET A 180 16.85 -7.06 8.98
C MET A 180 17.80 -8.04 8.28
N SER A 181 18.48 -8.91 9.06
CA SER A 181 19.41 -9.91 8.54
C SER A 181 18.75 -10.93 7.62
N GLN A 182 17.45 -11.20 7.84
CA GLN A 182 16.55 -11.88 6.90
C GLN A 182 15.16 -11.28 7.01
N GLY A 183 14.62 -10.72 5.92
CA GLY A 183 13.26 -10.17 5.86
C GLY A 183 13.18 -8.81 5.16
N PRO A 184 11.95 -8.30 4.94
CA PRO A 184 11.75 -7.02 4.29
C PRO A 184 12.19 -5.88 5.19
N GLU A 185 12.84 -4.86 4.62
CA GLU A 185 13.17 -3.63 5.32
C GLU A 185 11.97 -3.05 6.09
N LYS A 186 12.22 -2.67 7.35
CA LYS A 186 11.19 -2.17 8.27
C LYS A 186 11.39 -0.68 8.54
N PRO A 187 10.45 0.18 8.14
CA PRO A 187 10.53 1.59 8.47
C PRO A 187 10.24 1.82 9.96
N LEU A 188 11.03 2.69 10.58
CA LEU A 188 10.93 3.09 11.98
C LEU A 188 10.94 4.61 12.07
N PHE A 189 10.14 5.15 12.97
CA PHE A 189 10.23 6.56 13.35
C PHE A 189 11.27 6.70 14.47
N ALA A 190 12.30 7.50 14.24
CA ALA A 190 13.38 7.72 15.17
C ALA A 190 13.30 9.10 15.80
N VAL A 191 13.57 9.17 17.10
CA VAL A 191 13.64 10.41 17.87
C VAL A 191 14.96 10.41 18.62
N LEU A 192 15.85 11.34 18.27
CA LEU A 192 17.11 11.56 18.96
C LEU A 192 16.91 12.62 20.03
N THR A 193 17.15 12.24 21.29
CA THR A 193 17.18 13.16 22.43
C THR A 193 18.64 13.45 22.83
N GLU A 194 18.85 14.18 23.93
CA GLU A 194 20.20 14.34 24.50
C GLU A 194 20.82 13.03 24.99
N LYS A 195 20.00 12.06 25.39
CA LYS A 195 20.46 10.86 26.10
C LYS A 195 20.19 9.58 25.33
N ASP A 196 19.14 9.57 24.51
CA ASP A 196 18.57 8.35 23.96
C ASP A 196 18.23 8.50 22.47
N LEU A 197 18.32 7.37 21.76
CA LEU A 197 17.73 7.19 20.45
C LEU A 197 16.48 6.31 20.61
N LEU A 198 15.30 6.91 20.50
CA LEU A 198 14.03 6.21 20.63
C LEU A 198 13.53 5.79 19.25
N LEU A 199 13.12 4.53 19.12
CA LEU A 199 12.62 3.95 17.86
C LEU A 199 11.17 3.50 18.03
N TYR A 200 10.30 3.94 17.13
CA TYR A 200 8.87 3.65 17.12
C TYR A 200 8.47 3.00 15.80
N SER A 201 7.45 2.13 15.82
CA SER A 201 6.88 1.55 14.59
C SER A 201 6.07 2.54 13.76
N SER A 202 5.64 3.65 14.38
CA SER A 202 4.91 4.76 13.75
C SER A 202 5.10 6.02 14.58
N PHE A 203 4.73 7.18 14.04
CA PHE A 203 4.83 8.44 14.77
C PHE A 203 3.88 8.46 16.00
N PRO A 204 4.37 8.79 17.21
CA PRO A 204 3.54 8.85 18.41
C PRO A 204 2.60 10.07 18.37
N GLU A 205 1.29 9.83 18.24
CA GLU A 205 0.28 10.89 18.12
C GLU A 205 -0.22 11.43 19.47
N SER A 206 0.15 10.78 20.57
CA SER A 206 -0.36 11.09 21.93
C SER A 206 0.68 10.81 23.01
N LYS A 207 0.48 11.39 24.20
CA LYS A 207 1.38 11.20 25.34
C LYS A 207 1.45 9.73 25.79
N GLU A 208 0.37 8.98 25.65
CA GLU A 208 0.28 7.57 26.00
C GLU A 208 1.13 6.67 25.08
N SER A 209 1.45 7.16 23.88
CA SER A 209 2.31 6.46 22.92
C SER A 209 3.80 6.73 23.13
N LEU A 210 4.17 7.65 24.03
CA LEU A 210 5.55 7.92 24.41
C LEU A 210 5.97 7.00 25.58
N PRO A 211 7.25 6.59 25.63
CA PRO A 211 7.79 5.86 26.77
C PRO A 211 7.68 6.72 28.03
N ARG A 212 7.32 6.09 29.16
CA ARG A 212 7.14 6.74 30.45
C ARG A 212 8.47 7.20 31.04
#